data_AF-A0A258H5C8-F1
#
_entry.id   AF-A0A258H5C8-F1
#
_cell.length_a   1.000
_cell.length_b   1.000
_cell.length_c   1.000
_cell.angle_alpha   90.00
_cell.angle_beta   90.00
_cell.angle_gamma   90.00
#
_symmetry.space_group_name_H-M   'P 1'
#
loop_
_entity.id
_entity.type
_entity.pdbx_description
1 polymer ?
#
loop_
_entity_poly.entity_id
_entity_poly.type
_entity_poly.pdbx_seq_one_letter_code
_entity_poly.pdbx_strand_id
1 'polypeptide(L)'
;MSIRHALGAAVMVAAALTMTPAFAQKAAAKGAVEAPVDDPIEAPEPEYNPAVEIDLGAFETCMTVYDQWELDDDEKTDTAALETACTEAIKTHTGYERRVALSARAGLRWNNGRKEEAVKDYGTLIYLEPRNIYNYQGRASLYSELKRYDLAHADIMTALKLAPMNAGLHNSMCWMLALEGKELERALTYCNVSVGLTGNTNGFAIDSRGMVYLKMGKYDLALADYERAMSISPRSSHFMYGRGIVLLRLGRTDEGRGLIDRAVAAEPEIAKRYADYGVAP
;
A
#
# COMPACT_ATOMS: atom_id res chain seq x y z
N MET A 1 6.96 16.39 4.81
CA MET A 1 6.15 15.29 4.26
C MET A 1 7.12 14.17 3.93
N SER A 2 7.38 13.24 4.87
CA SER A 2 8.34 12.16 4.58
C SER A 2 7.67 11.15 3.67
N ILE A 3 8.17 11.11 2.43
CA ILE A 3 7.75 10.30 1.28
C ILE A 3 7.66 8.79 1.64
N ARG A 4 8.29 8.35 2.73
CA ARG A 4 8.38 6.94 3.15
C ARG A 4 7.07 6.28 3.63
N HIS A 5 6.10 7.02 4.18
CA HIS A 5 4.93 6.38 4.83
C HIS A 5 3.69 6.24 3.93
N ALA A 6 3.42 7.20 3.04
CA ALA A 6 2.32 7.07 2.06
C ALA A 6 2.64 6.03 0.97
N LEU A 7 3.92 5.89 0.62
CA LEU A 7 4.39 4.82 -0.26
C LEU A 7 4.32 3.44 0.39
N GLY A 8 4.32 3.27 1.72
CA GLY A 8 4.24 1.94 2.34
C GLY A 8 3.05 1.07 1.90
N ALA A 9 1.92 1.69 1.55
CA ALA A 9 0.74 1.00 1.03
C ALA A 9 0.75 0.81 -0.51
N ALA A 10 1.29 1.78 -1.27
CA ALA A 10 1.39 1.70 -2.74
C ALA A 10 2.60 0.86 -3.22
N VAL A 11 3.67 0.78 -2.42
CA VAL A 11 4.90 0.03 -2.71
C VAL A 11 4.74 -1.45 -2.46
N MET A 12 3.91 -1.88 -1.51
CA MET A 12 3.59 -3.31 -1.40
C MET A 12 2.84 -3.84 -2.63
N VAL A 13 2.16 -2.98 -3.39
CA VAL A 13 1.53 -3.34 -4.67
C VAL A 13 2.59 -3.49 -5.77
N ALA A 14 3.57 -2.58 -5.85
CA ALA A 14 4.61 -2.61 -6.88
C ALA A 14 5.73 -3.64 -6.63
N ALA A 15 6.14 -3.85 -5.38
CA ALA A 15 7.16 -4.85 -5.03
C ALA A 15 6.68 -6.30 -5.19
N ALA A 16 5.36 -6.53 -5.20
CA ALA A 16 4.78 -7.83 -5.56
C ALA A 16 4.82 -8.10 -7.08
N LEU A 17 5.00 -7.05 -7.90
CA LEU A 17 5.06 -7.13 -9.37
C LEU A 17 6.50 -7.24 -9.91
N THR A 18 7.52 -7.16 -9.05
CA THR A 18 8.94 -7.27 -9.45
C THR A 18 9.57 -8.63 -9.17
N MET A 19 8.81 -9.65 -8.73
CA MET A 19 9.32 -11.02 -8.72
C MET A 19 9.35 -11.57 -10.15
N THR A 20 10.55 -11.60 -10.71
CA THR A 20 10.85 -12.11 -12.05
C THR A 20 10.42 -13.58 -12.24
N PRO A 21 10.13 -14.03 -13.48
CA PRO A 21 9.73 -15.42 -13.78
C PRO A 21 10.87 -16.46 -13.66
N ALA A 22 12.03 -16.07 -13.13
CA ALA A 22 13.27 -16.86 -13.24
C ALA A 22 13.32 -18.12 -12.36
N PHE A 23 12.33 -18.38 -11.50
CA PHE A 23 12.28 -19.60 -10.66
C PHE A 23 11.33 -20.70 -11.17
N ALA A 24 10.52 -20.45 -12.22
CA ALA A 24 9.57 -21.45 -12.72
C ALA A 24 10.17 -22.42 -13.78
N GLN A 25 11.34 -22.12 -14.34
CA GLN A 25 11.87 -22.87 -15.49
C GLN A 25 12.78 -24.07 -15.16
N LYS A 26 13.05 -24.37 -13.88
CA LYS A 26 14.03 -25.43 -13.52
C LYS A 26 13.42 -26.76 -13.04
N ALA A 27 12.11 -26.97 -13.19
CA ALA A 27 11.43 -28.18 -12.71
C ALA A 27 10.78 -29.06 -13.81
N ALA A 28 10.82 -28.66 -15.09
CA ALA A 28 10.13 -29.40 -16.15
C ALA A 28 11.05 -29.69 -17.34
N ALA A 29 12.05 -30.56 -17.14
CA ALA A 29 12.79 -31.15 -18.25
C ALA A 29 13.40 -32.50 -17.84
N LYS A 30 12.55 -33.50 -17.60
CA LYS A 30 12.92 -34.92 -17.78
C LYS A 30 11.71 -35.69 -18.33
N GLY A 31 11.80 -36.03 -19.61
CA GLY A 31 11.05 -37.12 -20.23
C GLY A 31 9.64 -36.78 -20.69
N ALA A 32 9.50 -36.35 -21.95
CA ALA A 32 8.33 -36.65 -22.74
C ALA A 32 8.74 -36.72 -24.23
N VAL A 33 8.22 -37.75 -24.89
CA VAL A 33 8.56 -38.24 -26.22
C VAL A 33 7.87 -37.37 -27.29
N GLU A 34 8.59 -37.02 -28.37
CA GLU A 34 8.08 -36.23 -29.50
C GLU A 34 7.03 -37.01 -30.32
N ALA A 35 5.94 -36.32 -30.68
CA ALA A 35 4.99 -36.74 -31.70
C ALA A 35 5.03 -35.72 -32.87
N PRO A 36 4.77 -36.13 -34.12
CA PRO A 36 5.06 -35.33 -35.30
C PRO A 36 4.16 -34.10 -35.41
N VAL A 37 4.76 -32.97 -35.74
CA VAL A 37 4.11 -31.67 -35.95
C VAL A 37 3.68 -31.58 -37.41
N ASP A 38 2.37 -31.49 -37.66
CA ASP A 38 1.84 -31.07 -38.96
C ASP A 38 2.07 -29.55 -39.12
N ASP A 39 2.42 -29.11 -40.33
CA ASP A 39 2.73 -27.71 -40.64
C ASP A 39 1.57 -26.76 -40.24
N PRO A 40 1.84 -25.66 -39.51
CA PRO A 40 0.81 -24.69 -39.15
C PRO A 40 0.28 -23.98 -40.39
N ILE A 41 -1.05 -23.95 -40.53
CA ILE A 41 -1.76 -23.04 -41.44
C ILE A 41 -1.42 -21.61 -41.01
N GLU A 42 -0.69 -20.86 -41.85
CA GLU A 42 -0.38 -19.45 -41.63
C GLU A 42 -1.68 -18.63 -41.53
N ALA A 43 -1.95 -18.11 -40.34
CA ALA A 43 -2.94 -17.04 -40.18
C ALA A 43 -2.36 -15.76 -40.79
N PRO A 44 -3.15 -14.96 -41.54
CA PRO A 44 -2.65 -13.71 -42.11
C PRO A 44 -2.14 -12.78 -41.00
N GLU A 45 -0.94 -12.25 -41.19
CA GLU A 45 -0.34 -11.29 -40.25
C GLU A 45 -1.24 -10.07 -40.09
N PRO A 46 -1.42 -9.56 -38.85
CA PRO A 46 -2.20 -8.34 -38.65
C PRO A 46 -1.54 -7.18 -39.37
N GLU A 47 -2.32 -6.48 -40.18
CA GLU A 47 -1.91 -5.33 -40.99
C GLU A 47 -1.32 -4.23 -40.07
N TYR A 48 -0.02 -3.97 -40.19
CA TYR A 48 0.69 -2.92 -39.46
C TYR A 48 0.12 -1.55 -39.88
N ASN A 49 -0.55 -0.85 -38.96
CA ASN A 49 -1.04 0.50 -39.17
C ASN A 49 0.00 1.53 -38.72
N PRO A 50 0.72 2.21 -39.63
CA PRO A 50 1.80 3.15 -39.29
C PRO A 50 1.30 4.48 -38.69
N ALA A 51 -0.01 4.65 -38.47
CA ALA A 51 -0.59 5.90 -37.95
C ALA A 51 -0.52 6.05 -36.42
N VAL A 52 0.03 5.07 -35.68
CA VAL A 52 0.30 5.21 -34.24
C VAL A 52 1.81 5.28 -34.06
N GLU A 53 2.32 6.50 -34.03
CA GLU A 53 3.68 6.76 -33.57
C GLU A 53 3.69 6.43 -32.07
N ILE A 54 4.19 5.24 -31.70
CA ILE A 54 4.33 4.84 -30.30
C ILE A 54 5.47 5.68 -29.74
N ASP A 55 5.14 6.71 -28.97
CA ASP A 55 6.12 7.48 -28.20
C ASP A 55 6.70 6.60 -27.07
N LEU A 56 7.71 5.80 -27.43
CA LEU A 56 8.46 4.95 -26.50
C LEU A 56 9.07 5.78 -25.34
N GLY A 57 9.32 7.08 -25.56
CA GLY A 57 9.88 7.98 -24.55
C GLY A 57 8.91 8.33 -23.43
N ALA A 58 7.60 8.37 -23.70
CA ALA A 58 6.59 8.67 -22.69
C ALA A 58 6.50 7.58 -21.60
N PHE A 59 6.53 6.30 -22.00
CA PHE A 59 6.53 5.20 -21.03
C PHE A 59 7.83 5.17 -20.23
N GLU A 60 8.99 5.25 -20.90
CA GLU A 60 10.29 5.31 -20.21
C GLU A 60 10.35 6.46 -19.20
N THR A 61 9.92 7.66 -19.59
CA THR A 61 9.84 8.83 -18.71
C THR A 61 8.89 8.58 -17.53
N CYS A 62 7.72 8.00 -17.77
CA CYS A 62 6.79 7.63 -16.69
C CYS A 62 7.45 6.64 -15.70
N MET A 63 8.21 5.68 -16.20
CA MET A 63 8.85 4.65 -15.37
C MET A 63 9.95 5.18 -14.46
N THR A 64 10.57 6.32 -14.80
CA THR A 64 11.53 6.99 -13.90
C THR A 64 10.92 7.36 -12.55
N VAL A 65 9.59 7.38 -12.42
CA VAL A 65 8.91 7.51 -11.13
C VAL A 65 9.42 6.48 -10.11
N TYR A 66 9.81 5.28 -10.56
CA TYR A 66 10.29 4.19 -9.69
C TYR A 66 11.79 4.28 -9.40
N ASP A 67 12.57 4.85 -10.31
CA ASP A 67 14.03 5.02 -10.15
C ASP A 67 14.36 6.13 -9.15
N GLN A 68 13.47 7.12 -9.00
CA GLN A 68 13.67 8.26 -8.12
C GLN A 68 13.48 7.96 -6.62
N TRP A 69 13.33 6.68 -6.26
CA TRP A 69 13.17 6.24 -4.87
C TRP A 69 14.52 6.02 -4.18
N GLU A 70 15.62 6.11 -4.93
CA GLU A 70 17.00 6.01 -4.45
C GLU A 70 17.71 7.38 -4.36
N LEU A 71 17.08 8.47 -4.80
CA LEU A 71 17.69 9.81 -4.85
C LEU A 71 17.35 10.66 -3.62
N ASP A 72 18.32 11.48 -3.19
CA ASP A 72 18.24 12.34 -2.01
C ASP A 72 17.15 13.43 -2.14
N ASP A 73 16.56 13.82 -0.99
CA ASP A 73 15.43 14.78 -0.84
C ASP A 73 15.66 16.20 -1.46
N ASP A 74 16.85 16.48 -2.01
CA ASP A 74 17.28 17.80 -2.47
C ASP A 74 16.96 18.10 -3.95
N GLU A 75 16.64 17.10 -4.77
CA GLU A 75 16.23 17.31 -6.16
C GLU A 75 14.70 17.27 -6.28
N LYS A 76 14.08 18.45 -6.44
CA LYS A 76 12.63 18.55 -6.66
C LYS A 76 12.27 17.95 -8.01
N THR A 77 11.85 16.70 -7.99
CA THR A 77 11.22 16.03 -9.14
C THR A 77 10.04 16.84 -9.66
N ASP A 78 10.02 17.10 -10.97
CA ASP A 78 8.83 17.60 -11.65
C ASP A 78 7.77 16.50 -11.77
N THR A 79 7.02 16.29 -10.69
CA THR A 79 5.94 15.29 -10.62
C THR A 79 4.82 15.57 -11.62
N ALA A 80 4.69 16.80 -12.14
CA ALA A 80 3.70 17.15 -13.15
C ALA A 80 4.15 16.68 -14.54
N ALA A 81 5.44 16.82 -14.87
CA ALA A 81 6.01 16.24 -16.08
C ALA A 81 5.89 14.71 -16.08
N LEU A 82 6.20 14.04 -14.96
CA LEU A 82 6.05 12.59 -14.83
C LEU A 82 4.59 12.14 -15.02
N GLU A 83 3.64 12.83 -14.41
CA GLU A 83 2.23 12.48 -14.58
C GLU A 83 1.74 12.68 -16.03
N THR A 84 2.26 13.71 -16.72
CA THR A 84 1.98 13.95 -18.14
C THR A 84 2.52 12.81 -18.99
N ALA A 85 3.76 12.39 -18.75
CA ALA A 85 4.36 11.23 -19.42
C ALA A 85 3.55 9.95 -19.17
N CYS A 86 3.16 9.67 -17.92
CA CYS A 86 2.30 8.53 -17.62
C CYS A 86 0.93 8.63 -18.29
N THR A 87 0.37 9.83 -18.39
CA THR A 87 -0.91 10.05 -19.07
C THR A 87 -0.82 9.75 -20.55
N GLU A 88 0.28 10.10 -21.19
CA GLU A 88 0.52 9.78 -22.59
C GLU A 88 0.77 8.28 -22.78
N ALA A 89 1.61 7.68 -21.94
CA ALA A 89 1.87 6.24 -21.96
C ALA A 89 0.58 5.40 -21.82
N ILE A 90 -0.38 5.86 -21.00
CA ILE A 90 -1.69 5.19 -20.84
C ILE A 90 -2.54 5.21 -22.11
N LYS A 91 -2.36 6.21 -22.98
CA LYS A 91 -3.08 6.33 -24.26
C LYS A 91 -2.41 5.51 -25.36
N THR A 92 -1.08 5.52 -25.41
CA THR A 92 -0.30 4.94 -26.51
C THR A 92 0.05 3.46 -26.30
N HIS A 93 0.12 3.00 -25.04
CA HIS A 93 0.44 1.61 -24.71
C HIS A 93 -0.78 0.79 -24.27
N THR A 94 -0.65 -0.54 -24.33
CA THR A 94 -1.68 -1.49 -23.88
C THR A 94 -1.10 -2.56 -22.95
N GLY A 95 -1.93 -3.47 -22.46
CA GLY A 95 -1.47 -4.62 -21.67
C GLY A 95 -0.72 -4.26 -20.40
N TYR A 96 0.50 -4.79 -20.24
CA TYR A 96 1.33 -4.59 -19.06
C TYR A 96 1.75 -3.13 -18.87
N GLU A 97 2.32 -2.50 -19.90
CA GLU A 97 2.86 -1.13 -19.84
C GLU A 97 1.78 -0.13 -19.43
N ARG A 98 0.57 -0.25 -20.01
CA ARG A 98 -0.58 0.58 -19.62
C ARG A 98 -0.94 0.45 -18.14
N ARG A 99 -0.90 -0.76 -17.59
CA ARG A 99 -1.22 -1.04 -16.17
C ARG A 99 -0.15 -0.49 -15.23
N VAL A 100 1.12 -0.59 -15.62
CA VAL A 100 2.21 0.00 -14.85
C VAL A 100 2.13 1.53 -14.87
N ALA A 101 1.88 2.14 -16.03
CA ALA A 101 1.71 3.59 -16.14
C ALA A 101 0.49 4.10 -15.35
N LEU A 102 -0.62 3.34 -15.31
CA LEU A 102 -1.77 3.63 -14.44
C LEU A 102 -1.38 3.60 -12.95
N SER A 103 -0.64 2.58 -12.52
CA SER A 103 -0.17 2.46 -11.13
C SER A 103 0.76 3.61 -10.74
N ALA A 104 1.71 3.94 -11.61
CA ALA A 104 2.62 5.08 -11.47
C ALA A 104 1.85 6.40 -11.32
N ARG A 105 0.90 6.67 -12.24
CA ARG A 105 0.09 7.89 -12.20
C ARG A 105 -0.78 7.97 -10.96
N ALA A 106 -1.38 6.85 -10.53
CA ALA A 106 -2.16 6.79 -9.29
C ALA A 106 -1.32 7.16 -8.07
N GLY A 107 -0.08 6.67 -7.98
CA GLY A 107 0.87 7.01 -6.92
C GLY A 107 1.23 8.50 -6.90
N LEU A 108 1.56 9.07 -8.07
CA LEU A 108 1.85 10.51 -8.21
C LEU A 108 0.65 11.37 -7.78
N ARG A 109 -0.56 11.02 -8.23
CA ARG A 109 -1.79 11.73 -7.87
C ARG A 109 -2.10 11.64 -6.38
N TRP A 110 -1.93 10.46 -5.77
CA TRP A 110 -2.10 10.28 -4.33
C TRP A 110 -1.14 11.20 -3.56
N ASN A 111 0.15 11.15 -3.87
CA ASN A 111 1.17 11.96 -3.18
C ASN A 111 0.94 13.48 -3.35
N ASN A 112 0.41 13.90 -4.50
CA ASN A 112 0.06 15.29 -4.77
C ASN A 112 -1.33 15.71 -4.23
N GLY A 113 -1.96 14.87 -3.40
CA GLY A 113 -3.25 15.17 -2.77
C GLY A 113 -4.47 15.05 -3.70
N ARG A 114 -4.29 14.65 -4.96
CA ARG A 114 -5.36 14.42 -5.96
C ARG A 114 -5.94 13.02 -5.84
N LYS A 115 -6.43 12.71 -4.64
CA LYS A 115 -6.88 11.36 -4.25
C LYS A 115 -8.02 10.85 -5.12
N GLU A 116 -8.94 11.72 -5.51
CA GLU A 116 -10.11 11.43 -6.34
C GLU A 116 -9.72 10.96 -7.74
N GLU A 117 -8.65 11.53 -8.29
CA GLU A 117 -8.12 11.11 -9.58
C GLU A 117 -7.36 9.79 -9.46
N ALA A 118 -6.61 9.60 -8.38
CA ALA A 118 -5.97 8.31 -8.08
C ALA A 118 -7.02 7.19 -7.91
N VAL A 119 -8.17 7.47 -7.29
CA VAL A 119 -9.29 6.51 -7.17
C VAL A 119 -9.79 6.07 -8.56
N LYS A 120 -9.83 6.98 -9.55
CA LYS A 120 -10.23 6.64 -10.92
C LYS A 120 -9.20 5.75 -11.61
N ASP A 121 -7.90 6.01 -11.39
CA ASP A 121 -6.83 5.17 -11.94
C ASP A 121 -6.89 3.76 -11.36
N TYR A 122 -7.06 3.61 -10.04
CA TYR A 122 -7.30 2.30 -9.43
C TYR A 122 -8.61 1.64 -9.90
N GLY A 123 -9.66 2.41 -10.17
CA GLY A 123 -10.88 1.89 -10.79
C GLY A 123 -10.61 1.28 -12.17
N THR A 124 -9.75 1.92 -12.96
CA THR A 124 -9.31 1.38 -14.26
C THR A 124 -8.44 0.14 -14.08
N LEU A 125 -7.52 0.12 -13.12
CA LEU A 125 -6.70 -1.05 -12.79
C LEU A 125 -7.55 -2.25 -12.35
N ILE A 126 -8.58 -2.04 -11.55
CA ILE A 126 -9.52 -3.09 -11.13
C ILE A 126 -10.30 -3.64 -12.32
N TYR A 127 -10.73 -2.76 -13.24
CA TYR A 127 -11.40 -3.20 -14.47
C TYR A 127 -10.48 -4.09 -15.34
N LEU A 128 -9.19 -3.72 -15.46
CA LEU A 128 -8.21 -4.47 -16.24
C LEU A 128 -7.72 -5.75 -15.54
N GLU A 129 -7.67 -5.75 -14.21
CA GLU A 129 -7.16 -6.86 -13.39
C GLU A 129 -8.10 -7.14 -12.19
N PRO A 130 -9.29 -7.69 -12.44
CA PRO A 130 -10.31 -7.85 -11.39
C PRO A 130 -9.93 -8.84 -10.29
N ARG A 131 -8.86 -9.62 -10.49
CA ARG A 131 -8.32 -10.59 -9.52
C ARG A 131 -7.07 -10.07 -8.79
N ASN A 132 -6.56 -8.89 -9.12
CA ASN A 132 -5.40 -8.32 -8.45
C ASN A 132 -5.85 -7.64 -7.15
N ILE A 133 -5.59 -8.30 -6.01
CA ILE A 133 -5.99 -7.84 -4.68
C ILE A 133 -5.43 -6.46 -4.30
N TYR A 134 -4.27 -6.13 -4.86
CA TYR A 134 -3.56 -4.91 -4.51
C TYR A 134 -4.23 -3.67 -5.11
N ASN A 135 -4.91 -3.81 -6.26
CA ASN A 135 -5.66 -2.71 -6.87
C ASN A 135 -6.85 -2.31 -6.00
N TYR A 136 -7.56 -3.29 -5.42
CA TYR A 136 -8.61 -3.04 -4.42
C TYR A 136 -8.04 -2.43 -3.13
N GLN A 137 -6.91 -2.97 -2.64
CA GLN A 137 -6.28 -2.45 -1.42
C GLN A 137 -5.84 -0.98 -1.58
N GLY A 138 -5.21 -0.64 -2.71
CA GLY A 138 -4.80 0.73 -3.01
C GLY A 138 -5.98 1.70 -3.09
N ARG A 139 -7.07 1.30 -3.77
CA ARG A 139 -8.30 2.12 -3.82
C ARG A 139 -8.96 2.26 -2.45
N ALA A 140 -8.99 1.20 -1.66
CA ALA A 140 -9.53 1.22 -0.32
C ALA A 140 -8.78 2.19 0.60
N SER A 141 -7.44 2.22 0.52
CA SER A 141 -6.62 3.18 1.27
C SER A 141 -6.96 4.63 0.92
N LEU A 142 -7.12 4.93 -0.38
CA LEU A 142 -7.58 6.25 -0.82
C LEU A 142 -8.99 6.59 -0.30
N TYR A 143 -9.94 5.64 -0.39
CA TYR A 143 -11.27 5.84 0.17
C TYR A 143 -11.23 6.09 1.69
N SER A 144 -10.37 5.39 2.42
CA SER A 144 -10.18 5.59 3.86
C SER A 144 -9.63 6.99 4.17
N GLU A 145 -8.64 7.47 3.42
CA GLU A 145 -8.12 8.83 3.57
C GLU A 145 -9.15 9.91 3.24
N LEU A 146 -10.10 9.60 2.34
CA LEU A 146 -11.24 10.43 2.00
C LEU A 146 -12.42 10.25 2.97
N LYS A 147 -12.25 9.46 4.05
CA LYS A 147 -13.28 9.14 5.05
C LYS A 147 -14.52 8.46 4.45
N ARG A 148 -14.39 7.80 3.30
CA ARG A 148 -15.42 7.02 2.61
C ARG A 148 -15.31 5.54 3.02
N TYR A 149 -15.45 5.28 4.32
CA TYR A 149 -15.16 3.99 4.93
C TYR A 149 -15.98 2.82 4.35
N ASP A 150 -17.26 3.04 4.02
CA ASP A 150 -18.11 2.00 3.42
C ASP A 150 -17.51 1.44 2.12
N LEU A 151 -16.98 2.31 1.26
CA LEU A 151 -16.33 1.91 0.00
C LEU A 151 -14.98 1.26 0.25
N ALA A 152 -14.21 1.77 1.21
CA ALA A 152 -12.94 1.17 1.60
C ALA A 152 -13.15 -0.27 2.10
N HIS A 153 -14.13 -0.48 2.98
CA HIS A 153 -14.49 -1.80 3.49
C HIS A 153 -14.96 -2.74 2.38
N ALA A 154 -15.77 -2.26 1.43
CA ALA A 154 -16.23 -3.07 0.30
C ALA A 154 -15.07 -3.58 -0.57
N ASP A 155 -14.08 -2.72 -0.85
CA ASP A 155 -12.89 -3.09 -1.62
C ASP A 155 -12.02 -4.11 -0.86
N ILE A 156 -11.74 -3.89 0.43
CA ILE A 156 -10.97 -4.86 1.23
C ILE A 156 -11.71 -6.19 1.37
N MET A 157 -13.03 -6.18 1.53
CA MET A 157 -13.82 -7.42 1.56
C MET A 157 -13.74 -8.18 0.24
N THR A 158 -13.71 -7.48 -0.90
CA THR A 158 -13.53 -8.10 -2.22
C THR A 158 -12.14 -8.72 -2.32
N ALA A 159 -11.10 -7.99 -1.90
CA ALA A 159 -9.73 -8.49 -1.86
C ALA A 159 -9.58 -9.72 -0.94
N LEU A 160 -10.21 -9.71 0.24
CA LEU A 160 -10.20 -10.83 1.19
C LEU A 160 -10.90 -12.08 0.64
N LYS A 161 -11.95 -11.94 -0.19
CA LYS A 161 -12.55 -13.09 -0.88
C LYS A 161 -11.58 -13.75 -1.85
N LEU A 162 -10.71 -12.97 -2.49
CA LEU A 162 -9.70 -13.46 -3.42
C LEU A 162 -8.49 -14.06 -2.69
N ALA A 163 -8.09 -13.48 -1.56
CA ALA A 163 -6.95 -13.94 -0.75
C ALA A 163 -7.27 -13.95 0.76
N PRO A 164 -8.00 -14.96 1.27
CA PRO A 164 -8.50 -14.97 2.65
C PRO A 164 -7.42 -15.03 3.73
N MET A 165 -6.22 -15.50 3.40
CA MET A 165 -5.08 -15.62 4.32
C MET A 165 -4.03 -14.52 4.15
N ASN A 166 -4.36 -13.42 3.45
CA ASN A 166 -3.44 -12.31 3.31
C ASN A 166 -3.45 -11.43 4.57
N ALA A 167 -2.36 -11.46 5.34
CA ALA A 167 -2.24 -10.69 6.58
C ALA A 167 -2.38 -9.17 6.36
N GLY A 168 -1.86 -8.64 5.24
CA GLY A 168 -1.95 -7.22 4.90
C GLY A 168 -3.39 -6.74 4.71
N LEU A 169 -4.24 -7.54 4.06
CA LEU A 169 -5.66 -7.21 3.89
C LEU A 169 -6.42 -7.23 5.22
N HIS A 170 -6.14 -8.21 6.09
CA HIS A 170 -6.68 -8.22 7.45
C HIS A 170 -6.21 -6.98 8.23
N ASN A 171 -4.95 -6.57 8.09
CA ASN A 171 -4.46 -5.35 8.70
C ASN A 171 -5.15 -4.09 8.17
N SER A 172 -5.37 -4.00 6.86
CA SER A 172 -6.09 -2.88 6.24
C SER A 172 -7.52 -2.76 6.79
N MET A 173 -8.26 -3.88 6.90
CA MET A 173 -9.59 -3.87 7.50
C MET A 173 -9.57 -3.46 8.98
N CYS A 174 -8.64 -4.04 9.75
CA CYS A 174 -8.39 -3.67 11.16
C CYS A 174 -8.18 -2.15 11.30
N TRP A 175 -7.29 -1.59 10.49
CA TRP A 175 -6.96 -0.17 10.51
C TRP A 175 -8.14 0.72 10.11
N MET A 176 -8.85 0.40 9.03
CA MET A 176 -9.99 1.20 8.55
C MET A 176 -11.13 1.26 9.58
N LEU A 177 -11.46 0.12 10.20
CA LEU A 177 -12.45 0.07 11.29
C LEU A 177 -11.98 0.89 12.50
N ALA A 178 -10.68 0.83 12.84
CA ALA A 178 -10.11 1.64 13.91
C ALA A 178 -10.20 3.15 13.62
N LEU A 179 -9.94 3.57 12.38
CA LEU A 179 -10.05 4.96 11.94
C LEU A 179 -11.49 5.47 11.97
N GLU A 180 -12.46 4.66 11.56
CA GLU A 180 -13.87 5.01 11.69
C GLU A 180 -14.29 5.14 13.17
N GLY A 181 -13.65 4.38 14.06
CA GLY A 181 -13.92 4.40 15.50
C GLY A 181 -15.20 3.65 15.89
N LYS A 182 -15.75 2.85 14.97
CA LYS A 182 -16.92 2.00 15.20
C LYS A 182 -16.51 0.53 15.09
N GLU A 183 -17.29 -0.33 15.73
CA GLU A 183 -17.08 -1.79 15.70
C GLU A 183 -15.64 -2.20 16.10
N LEU A 184 -15.08 -1.60 17.17
CA LEU A 184 -13.70 -1.84 17.58
C LEU A 184 -13.42 -3.31 17.92
N GLU A 185 -14.41 -4.05 18.40
CA GLU A 185 -14.34 -5.50 18.61
C GLU A 185 -14.18 -6.27 17.29
N ARG A 186 -14.86 -5.81 16.24
CA ARG A 186 -14.72 -6.35 14.89
C ARG A 186 -13.36 -6.00 14.31
N ALA A 187 -12.89 -4.76 14.49
CA ALA A 187 -11.54 -4.34 14.13
C ALA A 187 -10.49 -5.27 14.76
N LEU A 188 -10.61 -5.50 16.07
CA LEU A 188 -9.71 -6.37 16.83
C LEU A 188 -9.65 -7.80 16.29
N THR A 189 -10.78 -8.33 15.81
CA THR A 189 -10.82 -9.67 15.18
C THR A 189 -9.90 -9.73 13.96
N TYR A 190 -9.99 -8.74 13.05
CA TYR A 190 -9.09 -8.64 11.89
C TYR A 190 -7.63 -8.40 12.31
N CYS A 191 -7.38 -7.56 13.32
CA CYS A 191 -6.03 -7.30 13.79
C CYS A 191 -5.37 -8.59 14.32
N ASN A 192 -6.12 -9.40 15.09
CA ASN A 192 -5.63 -10.66 15.64
C ASN A 192 -5.28 -11.66 14.55
N VAL A 193 -6.08 -11.75 13.49
CA VAL A 193 -5.76 -12.60 12.33
C VAL A 193 -4.47 -12.11 11.64
N SER A 194 -4.34 -10.81 11.38
CA SER A 194 -3.12 -10.23 10.79
C SER A 194 -1.86 -10.50 11.62
N VAL A 195 -1.91 -10.23 12.92
CA VAL A 195 -0.78 -10.47 13.85
C VAL A 195 -0.46 -11.97 13.94
N GLY A 196 -1.47 -12.82 13.96
CA GLY A 196 -1.30 -14.28 13.98
C GLY A 196 -0.63 -14.81 12.71
N LEU A 197 -1.10 -14.39 11.53
CA LEU A 197 -0.54 -14.78 10.23
C LEU A 197 0.91 -14.31 10.04
N THR A 198 1.32 -13.22 10.69
CA THR A 198 2.70 -12.71 10.67
C THR A 198 3.55 -13.22 11.83
N GLY A 199 3.03 -14.17 12.64
CA GLY A 199 3.77 -14.77 13.75
C GLY A 199 4.21 -13.75 14.81
N ASN A 200 3.47 -12.65 14.97
CA ASN A 200 3.81 -11.57 15.90
C ASN A 200 5.21 -10.94 15.63
N THR A 201 5.60 -10.85 14.35
CA THR A 201 6.89 -10.26 13.91
C THR A 201 6.74 -9.01 13.06
N ASN A 202 5.52 -8.67 12.62
CA ASN A 202 5.26 -7.44 11.87
C ASN A 202 4.86 -6.31 12.83
N GLY A 203 5.76 -5.36 13.05
CA GLY A 203 5.54 -4.23 13.96
C GLY A 203 4.31 -3.38 13.60
N PHE A 204 4.01 -3.17 12.32
CA PHE A 204 2.86 -2.36 11.88
C PHE A 204 1.51 -3.06 12.12
N ALA A 205 1.47 -4.39 12.00
CA ALA A 205 0.28 -5.14 12.33
C ALA A 205 -0.03 -5.10 13.84
N ILE A 206 1.01 -5.18 14.66
CA ILE A 206 0.92 -5.09 16.12
C ILE A 206 0.54 -3.68 16.54
N ASP A 207 1.14 -2.65 15.93
CA ASP A 207 0.80 -1.25 16.12
C ASP A 207 -0.67 -0.95 15.80
N SER A 208 -1.20 -1.49 14.70
CA SER A 208 -2.61 -1.36 14.34
C SER A 208 -3.54 -1.96 15.41
N ARG A 209 -3.15 -3.09 16.01
CA ARG A 209 -3.89 -3.67 17.15
C ARG A 209 -3.76 -2.82 18.41
N GLY A 210 -2.56 -2.28 18.69
CA GLY A 210 -2.31 -1.34 19.77
C GLY A 210 -3.19 -0.08 19.66
N MET A 211 -3.38 0.44 18.45
CA MET A 211 -4.30 1.55 18.17
C MET A 211 -5.76 1.18 18.49
N VAL A 212 -6.21 -0.02 18.11
CA VAL A 212 -7.55 -0.51 18.47
C VAL A 212 -7.70 -0.60 19.99
N TYR A 213 -6.75 -1.21 20.69
CA TYR A 213 -6.79 -1.29 22.16
C TYR A 213 -6.79 0.09 22.81
N LEU A 214 -6.00 1.04 22.29
CA LEU A 214 -5.98 2.43 22.76
C LEU A 214 -7.37 3.08 22.62
N LYS A 215 -8.01 2.95 21.46
CA LYS A 215 -9.38 3.47 21.23
C LYS A 215 -10.44 2.78 22.08
N MET A 216 -10.25 1.51 22.44
CA MET A 216 -11.11 0.78 23.37
C MET A 216 -10.87 1.13 24.85
N GLY A 217 -9.86 1.95 25.18
CA GLY A 217 -9.47 2.24 26.56
C GLY A 217 -8.72 1.09 27.26
N LYS A 218 -8.28 0.06 26.52
CA LYS A 218 -7.55 -1.10 27.03
C LYS A 218 -6.05 -0.81 27.07
N TYR A 219 -5.66 0.15 27.89
CA TYR A 219 -4.32 0.75 27.86
C TYR A 219 -3.18 -0.23 28.15
N ASP A 220 -3.36 -1.18 29.06
CA ASP A 220 -2.31 -2.18 29.35
C ASP A 220 -2.00 -3.09 28.14
N LEU A 221 -3.06 -3.49 27.42
CA LEU A 221 -2.91 -4.28 26.19
C LEU A 221 -2.29 -3.45 25.06
N ALA A 222 -2.71 -2.18 24.93
CA ALA A 222 -2.10 -1.26 23.98
C ALA A 222 -0.61 -1.05 24.27
N LEU A 223 -0.25 -0.86 25.54
CA LEU A 223 1.14 -0.68 25.97
C LEU A 223 2.00 -1.89 25.58
N ALA A 224 1.53 -3.11 25.85
CA ALA A 224 2.23 -4.33 25.50
C ALA A 224 2.46 -4.45 23.97
N ASP A 225 1.45 -4.10 23.16
CA ASP A 225 1.57 -4.12 21.70
C ASP A 225 2.57 -3.06 21.20
N TYR A 226 2.52 -1.82 21.70
CA TYR A 226 3.49 -0.80 21.29
C TYR A 226 4.91 -1.13 21.76
N GLU A 227 5.10 -1.71 22.94
CA GLU A 227 6.41 -2.18 23.39
C GLU A 227 6.95 -3.29 22.50
N ARG A 228 6.08 -4.22 22.09
CA ARG A 228 6.45 -5.26 21.12
C ARG A 228 6.79 -4.65 19.76
N ALA A 229 6.00 -3.72 19.24
CA ALA A 229 6.28 -3.05 17.96
C ALA A 229 7.61 -2.28 18.01
N MET A 230 7.90 -1.56 19.11
CA MET A 230 9.17 -0.88 19.32
C MET A 230 10.36 -1.84 19.47
N SER A 231 10.16 -3.05 20.02
CA SER A 231 11.23 -4.06 20.05
C SER A 231 11.63 -4.54 18.65
N ILE A 232 10.69 -4.48 17.70
CA ILE A 232 10.91 -4.87 16.30
C ILE A 232 11.54 -3.71 15.51
N SER A 233 11.01 -2.50 15.65
CA SER A 233 11.56 -1.28 15.02
C SER A 233 11.69 -0.16 16.04
N PRO A 234 12.85 -0.04 16.72
CA PRO A 234 13.05 0.91 17.81
C PRO A 234 13.04 2.38 17.41
N ARG A 235 13.09 2.69 16.11
CA ARG A 235 13.18 4.06 15.56
C ARG A 235 11.89 4.56 14.91
N SER A 236 10.80 3.78 14.97
CA SER A 236 9.51 4.18 14.40
C SER A 236 8.87 5.32 15.22
N SER A 237 8.68 6.48 14.59
CA SER A 237 7.95 7.64 15.16
C SER A 237 6.53 7.24 15.56
N HIS A 238 5.86 6.46 14.71
CA HIS A 238 4.52 5.94 14.97
C HIS A 238 4.43 5.15 16.26
N PHE A 239 5.35 4.20 16.48
CA PHE A 239 5.28 3.32 17.66
C PHE A 239 5.61 4.10 18.93
N MET A 240 6.58 5.02 18.86
CA MET A 240 6.90 5.92 19.97
C MET A 240 5.73 6.81 20.34
N TYR A 241 5.07 7.43 19.35
CA TYR A 241 3.97 8.35 19.59
C TYR A 241 2.75 7.63 20.19
N GLY A 242 2.37 6.48 19.64
CA GLY A 242 1.28 5.66 20.16
C GLY A 242 1.54 5.17 21.59
N ARG A 243 2.76 4.67 21.87
CA ARG A 243 3.17 4.31 23.24
C ARG A 243 3.12 5.52 24.17
N GLY A 244 3.60 6.67 23.71
CA GLY A 244 3.60 7.92 24.47
C GLY A 244 2.19 8.30 24.92
N ILE A 245 1.20 8.27 24.01
CA ILE A 245 -0.20 8.52 24.34
C ILE A 245 -0.71 7.51 25.38
N VAL A 246 -0.44 6.22 25.20
CA VAL A 246 -0.85 5.19 26.17
C VAL A 246 -0.26 5.44 27.56
N LEU A 247 1.02 5.81 27.64
CA LEU A 247 1.68 6.14 28.91
C LEU A 247 1.04 7.36 29.59
N LEU A 248 0.67 8.39 28.83
CA LEU A 248 -0.08 9.53 29.37
C LEU A 248 -1.45 9.11 29.91
N ARG A 249 -2.18 8.24 29.20
CA ARG A 249 -3.47 7.69 29.65
C ARG A 249 -3.35 6.84 30.93
N LEU A 250 -2.19 6.23 31.15
CA LEU A 250 -1.84 5.47 32.37
C LEU A 250 -1.25 6.35 33.49
N GLY A 251 -1.14 7.67 33.31
CA GLY A 251 -0.59 8.60 34.30
C GLY A 251 0.94 8.65 34.36
N ARG A 252 1.65 7.91 33.51
CA ARG A 252 3.13 7.90 33.40
C ARG A 252 3.60 9.10 32.57
N THR A 253 3.39 10.29 33.11
CA THR A 253 3.44 11.57 32.38
C THR A 253 4.83 11.86 31.78
N ASP A 254 5.89 11.75 32.57
CA ASP A 254 7.24 12.11 32.12
C ASP A 254 7.75 11.17 31.02
N GLU A 255 7.51 9.87 31.17
CA GLU A 255 7.86 8.85 30.18
C GLU A 255 7.07 9.05 28.87
N GLY A 256 5.77 9.33 28.99
CA GLY A 256 4.89 9.57 27.84
C GLY A 256 5.29 10.80 27.03
N ARG A 257 5.54 11.93 27.70
CA ARG A 257 6.02 13.17 27.06
C ARG A 257 7.36 12.98 26.37
N GLY A 258 8.32 12.35 27.06
CA GLY A 258 9.64 12.10 26.47
C GLY A 258 9.59 11.25 25.19
N LEU A 259 8.67 10.29 25.08
CA LEU A 259 8.47 9.53 23.83
C LEU A 259 7.80 10.36 22.74
N ILE A 260 6.77 11.14 23.09
CA ILE A 260 6.09 12.02 22.14
C ILE A 260 7.07 13.04 21.56
N ASP A 261 7.89 13.68 22.38
CA ASP A 261 8.87 14.68 21.93
C ASP A 261 9.88 14.07 20.95
N ARG A 262 10.37 12.86 21.25
CA ARG A 262 11.25 12.11 20.33
C ARG A 262 10.56 11.75 19.02
N ALA A 263 9.30 11.33 19.07
CA ALA A 263 8.52 10.99 17.89
C ALA A 263 8.29 12.22 17.00
N VAL A 264 7.95 13.37 17.59
CA VAL A 264 7.75 14.64 16.87
C VAL A 264 9.07 15.18 16.32
N ALA A 265 10.18 15.04 17.04
CA ALA A 265 11.50 15.41 16.54
C ALA A 265 11.90 14.57 15.31
N ALA A 266 11.55 13.28 15.29
CA ALA A 266 11.80 12.40 14.14
C ALA A 266 10.82 12.64 12.99
N GLU A 267 9.56 12.94 13.29
CA GLU A 267 8.52 13.21 12.30
C GLU A 267 7.58 14.34 12.79
N PRO A 268 7.81 15.59 12.37
CA PRO A 268 7.05 16.75 12.87
C PRO A 268 5.54 16.67 12.67
N GLU A 269 5.07 15.98 11.64
CA GLU A 269 3.64 15.85 11.31
C GLU A 269 2.93 14.70 12.04
N ILE A 270 3.65 13.92 12.86
CA ILE A 270 3.08 12.72 13.49
C ILE A 270 1.89 13.05 14.41
N ALA A 271 1.97 14.19 15.12
CA ALA A 271 0.91 14.64 16.02
C ALA A 271 -0.39 14.97 15.26
N LYS A 272 -0.26 15.67 14.13
CA LYS A 272 -1.39 15.98 13.25
C LYS A 272 -2.03 14.70 12.71
N ARG A 273 -1.20 13.75 12.26
CA ARG A 273 -1.66 12.46 11.74
C ARG A 273 -2.44 11.67 12.78
N TYR A 274 -1.97 11.62 14.03
CA TYR A 274 -2.70 10.97 15.13
C TYR A 274 -4.01 11.70 15.46
N ALA A 275 -4.02 13.04 15.42
CA ALA A 275 -5.25 13.81 15.57
C ALA A 275 -6.28 13.49 14.47
N ASP A 276 -5.84 13.30 13.22
CA ASP A 276 -6.68 12.85 12.11
C ASP A 276 -7.25 11.44 12.34
N TYR A 277 -6.53 10.59 13.08
CA TYR A 277 -7.02 9.28 13.54
C TYR A 277 -8.01 9.39 14.71
N GLY A 278 -8.29 10.60 15.20
CA GLY A 278 -9.14 10.82 16.36
C GLY A 278 -8.47 10.42 17.68
N VAL A 279 -7.14 10.47 17.76
CA VAL A 279 -6.37 10.17 18.96
C VAL A 279 -5.40 11.32 19.23
N ALA A 280 -5.47 11.89 20.42
CA ALA A 280 -4.56 12.93 20.90
C ALA A 280 -3.94 12.52 22.24
N PRO A 281 -2.83 13.16 22.66
CA PRO A 281 -2.23 13.02 24.00
C PRO A 281 -3.17 13.31 25.18
#